data_AF-A0A831SL89-F1
#
_entry.id   AF-A0A831SL89-F1
#
_cell.length_a   1.000
_cell.length_b   1.000
_cell.length_c   1.000
_cell.angle_alpha   90.00
_cell.angle_beta   90.00
_cell.angle_gamma   90.00
#
_symmetry.space_group_name_H-M   'P 1'
#
loop_
_entity.id
_entity.type
_entity.pdbx_description
1 polymer ?
#
loop_
_entity_poly.entity_id
_entity_poly.type
_entity_poly.pdbx_seq_one_letter_code
_entity_poly.pdbx_strand_id
1 'polypeptide(L)'
;MQQPLVIGNVTVEVEMLNFGYGIRNVSFYVDGDCVYVDEEYPFEMVLGDCFVGERNITVVACDLGGQLAKDEVKVFVWNLGFLSRFVGKFG
;
A
#
# COMPACT_ATOMS: atom_id res chain seq x y z
N MET A 1 17.59 -13.41 0.40
CA MET A 1 16.25 -12.94 0.82
C MET A 1 15.28 -13.28 -0.30
N GLN A 2 14.12 -13.86 0.01
CA GLN A 2 13.05 -14.05 -0.98
C GLN A 2 12.24 -12.76 -1.06
N GLN A 3 12.05 -12.23 -2.27
CA GLN A 3 11.14 -11.13 -2.54
C GLN A 3 9.78 -11.72 -2.97
N PRO A 4 8.65 -11.21 -2.45
CA PRO A 4 7.34 -11.69 -2.86
C PRO A 4 7.06 -11.33 -4.35
N LEU A 5 6.59 -12.32 -5.10
CA LEU A 5 6.00 -12.15 -6.43
C LEU A 5 4.49 -12.06 -6.28
N VAL A 6 3.89 -10.95 -6.73
CA VAL A 6 2.44 -10.76 -6.70
C VAL A 6 1.87 -10.71 -8.11
N ILE A 7 0.87 -11.54 -8.40
CA ILE A 7 0.14 -11.56 -9.68
C ILE A 7 -1.29 -11.08 -9.41
N GLY A 8 -1.67 -9.94 -10.01
CA GLY A 8 -2.98 -9.32 -9.81
C GLY A 8 -2.94 -8.07 -8.92
N ASN A 9 -4.11 -7.71 -8.36
CA ASN A 9 -4.22 -6.52 -7.50
C ASN A 9 -3.43 -6.71 -6.21
N VAL A 10 -2.78 -5.65 -5.76
CA VAL A 10 -2.08 -5.61 -4.49
C VAL A 10 -2.82 -4.65 -3.58
N THR A 11 -3.29 -5.17 -2.43
CA THR A 11 -3.76 -4.35 -1.31
C THR A 11 -2.64 -4.32 -0.27
N VAL A 12 -2.31 -3.12 0.19
CA VAL A 12 -1.38 -2.91 1.29
C VAL A 12 -2.20 -2.60 2.53
N GLU A 13 -2.20 -3.53 3.47
CA GLU A 13 -2.83 -3.38 4.79
C GLU A 13 -1.77 -2.97 5.81
N VAL A 14 -2.13 -2.06 6.70
CA VAL A 14 -1.18 -1.53 7.69
C VAL A 14 -1.71 -1.76 9.10
N GLU A 15 -1.01 -2.62 9.83
CA GLU A 15 -1.23 -2.81 11.26
C GLU A 15 -0.26 -1.94 12.05
N MET A 16 -0.78 -1.24 13.06
CA MET A 16 0.03 -0.37 13.91
C MET A 16 -0.28 -0.61 15.38
N LEU A 17 0.77 -0.70 16.18
CA LEU A 17 0.68 -0.65 17.64
C LEU A 17 0.97 0.78 18.09
N ASN A 18 -0.09 1.54 18.42
CA ASN A 18 0.05 2.86 19.02
C ASN A 18 -0.55 2.86 20.43
N PHE A 19 0.31 3.00 21.44
CA PHE A 19 -0.09 3.09 22.85
C PHE A 19 -0.44 4.53 23.29
N GLY A 20 -0.40 5.52 22.39
CA GLY A 20 -0.58 6.95 22.61
C GLY A 20 -1.88 7.53 22.04
N TYR A 21 -1.78 8.72 21.40
CA TYR A 21 -2.90 9.60 21.05
C TYR A 21 -3.77 9.17 19.85
N GLY A 22 -3.52 8.01 19.24
CA GLY A 22 -4.15 7.62 17.97
C GLY A 22 -3.39 8.12 16.74
N ILE A 23 -3.71 7.53 15.58
CA ILE A 23 -3.05 7.83 14.31
C ILE A 23 -3.81 8.94 13.59
N ARG A 24 -3.07 9.94 13.08
CA ARG A 24 -3.62 11.04 12.27
C ARG A 24 -3.82 10.59 10.83
N ASN A 25 -2.78 10.04 10.22
CA ASN A 25 -2.81 9.58 8.85
C ASN A 25 -1.67 8.59 8.55
N VAL A 26 -1.80 7.94 7.41
CA VAL A 26 -0.83 7.00 6.84
C VAL A 26 -0.57 7.40 5.41
N SER A 27 0.67 7.78 5.11
CA SER A 27 1.11 8.14 3.76
C SER A 27 1.75 6.94 3.08
N PHE A 28 1.29 6.61 1.89
CA PHE A 28 1.78 5.53 1.05
C PHE A 28 2.62 6.08 -0.10
N TYR A 29 3.77 5.46 -0.33
CA TYR A 29 4.72 5.84 -1.36
C TYR A 29 5.07 4.65 -2.24
N VAL A 30 5.22 4.89 -3.54
CA VAL A 30 5.70 3.91 -4.51
C VAL A 30 6.92 4.50 -5.20
N ASP A 31 8.06 3.82 -5.10
CA ASP A 31 9.35 4.25 -5.65
C ASP A 31 9.79 5.66 -5.20
N GLY A 32 9.31 6.09 -4.03
CA GLY A 32 9.61 7.39 -3.42
C GLY A 32 8.55 8.46 -3.63
N ASP A 33 7.60 8.26 -4.55
CA ASP A 33 6.52 9.21 -4.81
C ASP A 33 5.33 8.94 -3.88
N CYS A 34 4.82 9.98 -3.21
CA CYS A 34 3.61 9.88 -2.39
C CYS A 34 2.39 9.72 -3.30
N VAL A 35 1.76 8.56 -3.26
CA VAL A 35 0.65 8.21 -4.15
C VAL A 35 -0.71 8.28 -3.47
N TYR A 36 -0.75 8.13 -2.14
CA TYR A 36 -1.98 8.15 -1.37
C TYR A 36 -1.72 8.52 0.09
N VAL A 37 -2.67 9.20 0.72
CA VAL A 37 -2.69 9.48 2.15
C VAL A 37 -4.04 9.05 2.68
N ASP A 38 -4.04 8.15 3.64
CA ASP A 38 -5.23 7.65 4.30
C ASP A 38 -5.35 8.26 5.70
N GLU A 39 -6.50 8.85 6.01
CA GLU A 39 -6.78 9.50 7.29
C GLU A 39 -7.83 8.73 8.10
N GLU A 40 -8.37 7.63 7.57
CA GLU A 40 -9.43 6.85 8.21
C GLU A 40 -9.00 5.39 8.41
N TYR A 41 -9.28 4.85 9.61
CA TYR A 41 -9.04 3.43 9.88
C TYR A 41 -10.19 2.57 9.30
N PRO A 42 -9.92 1.41 8.67
CA PRO A 42 -8.62 0.75 8.50
C PRO A 42 -7.77 1.40 7.41
N PHE A 43 -6.47 1.58 7.71
CA PHE A 43 -5.56 2.23 6.76
C PHE A 43 -5.14 1.28 5.65
N GLU A 44 -5.51 1.60 4.42
CA GLU A 44 -5.27 0.73 3.28
C GLU A 44 -4.98 1.50 1.98
N MET A 45 -4.21 0.86 1.10
CA MET A 45 -4.04 1.35 -0.27
C MET A 45 -4.14 0.21 -1.25
N VAL A 46 -4.95 0.41 -2.30
CA VAL A 46 -4.93 -0.44 -3.49
C VAL A 46 -3.90 0.11 -4.47
N LEU A 47 -2.91 -0.71 -4.84
CA LEU A 47 -1.97 -0.38 -5.90
C LEU A 47 -2.67 -0.53 -7.27
N GLY A 48 -3.45 0.49 -7.63
CA GLY A 48 -4.23 0.53 -8.86
C GLY A 48 -3.40 1.00 -10.04
N ASP A 49 -2.99 0.07 -10.90
CA ASP A 49 -2.68 0.20 -12.33
C ASP A 49 -1.88 -1.02 -12.82
N CYS A 50 -1.65 -1.08 -14.14
CA CYS A 50 -0.85 -2.13 -14.79
C CYS A 50 0.64 -1.97 -14.42
N PHE A 51 1.06 -2.59 -13.31
CA PHE A 51 2.45 -2.59 -12.85
C PHE A 51 3.14 -3.91 -13.19
N VAL A 52 4.20 -3.85 -14.01
CA VAL A 52 5.15 -4.95 -14.20
C VAL A 52 6.53 -4.49 -13.73
N GLY A 53 7.10 -5.16 -12.72
CA GLY A 53 8.48 -4.93 -12.26
C GLY A 53 8.64 -4.84 -10.75
N GLU A 54 9.89 -4.60 -10.31
CA GLU A 54 10.19 -4.31 -8.91
C GLU A 54 9.64 -2.94 -8.53
N ARG A 55 8.99 -2.86 -7.37
CA ARG A 55 8.48 -1.64 -6.76
C ARG A 55 8.90 -1.59 -5.30
N ASN A 56 9.29 -0.39 -4.86
CA ASN A 56 9.53 -0.13 -3.46
C ASN A 56 8.31 0.56 -2.86
N ILE A 57 7.61 -0.13 -1.96
CA ILE A 57 6.46 0.42 -1.26
C ILE A 57 6.93 0.89 0.11
N THR A 58 6.74 2.17 0.41
CA THR A 58 7.01 2.74 1.73
C THR A 58 5.71 3.21 2.35
N VAL A 59 5.53 2.95 3.64
CA VAL A 59 4.41 3.43 4.42
C VAL A 59 4.94 4.29 5.56
N VAL A 60 4.35 5.47 5.77
CA VAL A 60 4.70 6.38 6.87
C VAL A 60 3.46 6.71 7.67
N ALA A 61 3.43 6.30 8.93
CA ALA A 61 2.40 6.65 9.90
C ALA A 61 2.74 7.96 10.59
N CYS A 62 1.76 8.83 10.80
CA CYS A 62 1.87 10.01 11.64
C CYS A 62 0.83 9.95 12.75
N ASP A 63 1.25 10.06 14.02
CA ASP A 63 0.32 10.13 15.14
C ASP A 63 -0.22 11.56 15.37
N LEU A 64 -1.22 11.71 16.25
CA LEU A 64 -1.74 13.04 16.59
C LEU A 64 -0.71 13.95 17.29
N GLY A 65 0.37 13.39 17.87
CA GLY A 65 1.51 14.12 18.42
C GLY A 65 2.53 14.59 17.37
N GLY A 66 2.38 14.17 16.11
CA GLY A 66 3.33 14.45 15.03
C GLY A 66 4.54 13.51 15.00
N GLN A 67 4.52 12.41 15.75
CA GLN A 67 5.54 11.37 15.69
C GLN A 67 5.35 10.51 14.43
N LEU A 68 6.47 10.13 13.81
CA LEU A 68 6.48 9.35 12.57
C LEU A 68 7.03 7.95 12.81
N ALA A 69 6.39 6.95 12.19
CA ALA A 69 6.92 5.59 12.02
C ALA A 69 6.93 5.23 10.54
N LYS A 70 7.96 4.50 10.08
CA LYS A 70 8.13 4.13 8.67
C LYS A 70 8.40 2.62 8.55
N ASP A 71 7.82 1.99 7.54
CA ASP A 71 8.20 0.67 7.06
C ASP A 71 8.34 0.65 5.53
N GLU A 72 9.09 -0.31 4.99
CA GLU A 72 9.45 -0.40 3.58
C GLU A 72 9.51 -1.86 3.10
N VAL A 73 8.84 -2.15 1.98
CA VAL A 73 8.84 -3.47 1.35
C VAL A 73 9.15 -3.36 -0.14
N LYS A 74 10.08 -4.20 -0.60
CA LYS A 74 10.34 -4.40 -2.02
C LYS A 74 9.53 -5.58 -2.54
N VAL A 75 8.71 -5.33 -3.54
CA VAL A 75 7.82 -6.32 -4.16
C VAL A 75 8.08 -6.39 -5.66
N PHE A 76 7.94 -7.57 -6.25
CA PHE A 76 7.92 -7.69 -7.71
C PHE A 76 6.46 -7.91 -8.15
N VAL A 77 5.89 -6.92 -8.82
CA VAL A 77 4.46 -6.89 -9.17
C VAL A 77 4.29 -7.25 -10.63
N TRP A 78 3.38 -8.18 -10.90
CA TRP A 78 2.88 -8.54 -12.23
C TRP A 78 1.36 -8.30 -12.26
N ASN A 79 0.96 -7.04 -12.24
CA ASN A 79 -0.42 -6.61 -12.41
C ASN A 79 -0.62 -6.12 -13.85
N LEU A 80 -1.45 -6.83 -14.63
CA LEU A 80 -1.69 -6.51 -16.04
C LEU A 80 -2.90 -5.59 -16.27
N GLY A 81 -3.57 -5.10 -15.22
CA GLY A 81 -4.70 -4.15 -15.29
C GLY A 81 -5.96 -4.63 -16.04
N PHE A 82 -5.84 -5.69 -16.85
CA PHE A 82 -6.89 -6.21 -17.73
C PHE A 82 -7.77 -7.25 -17.02
N LEU A 83 -7.24 -7.98 -16.03
CA LEU A 83 -7.99 -9.01 -15.31
C LEU A 83 -9.11 -8.43 -14.43
N SER A 84 -8.96 -7.21 -13.91
CA SER A 84 -10.01 -6.55 -13.12
C SER A 84 -11.27 -6.19 -13.95
N ARG A 85 -11.15 -6.08 -15.27
CA ARG A 85 -12.27 -5.76 -16.18
C ARG A 85 -13.01 -6.97 -16.75
N PHE A 86 -12.48 -8.19 -16.63
CA PHE A 86 -13.09 -9.39 -17.20
C PHE A 86 -13.85 -10.27 -16.19
N VAL A 87 -13.58 -10.13 -14.89
CA VAL A 87 -14.30 -10.90 -13.85
C VAL A 87 -15.76 -10.44 -13.67
N GLY A 88 -16.11 -9.22 -14.10
CA GLY A 88 -17.47 -8.67 -13.98
C GLY A 88 -18.44 -8.97 -15.14
N LYS A 89 -18.10 -9.84 -16.11
CA LYS A 89 -18.95 -10.13 -17.29
C LYS A 89 -19.52 -11.55 -17.38
N PHE A 90 -19.39 -12.35 -16.34
CA PHE A 90 -20.03 -13.67 -16.22
C PHE A 90 -20.94 -13.75 -14.98
N GLY A 91 -21.78 -12.74 -14.78
CA GLY A 91 -22.87 -12.74 -13.80
C GLY A 91 -24.21 -12.60 -14.50
#